data_AF-A0A7X3R2Z5-F1
#
_entry.id   AF-A0A7X3R2Z5-F1
#
_cell.length_a   1.000
_cell.length_b   1.000
_cell.length_c   1.000
_cell.angle_alpha   90.00
_cell.angle_beta   90.00
_cell.angle_gamma   90.00
#
_symmetry.space_group_name_H-M   'P 1'
#
loop_
_entity.id
_entity.type
_entity.pdbx_description
1 polymer ?
#
loop_
_entity_poly.entity_id
_entity_poly.type
_entity_poly.pdbx_seq_one_letter_code
_entity_poly.pdbx_strand_id
1 'polypeptide(L)' 'VVEALKGGGTGFLLQHVPASEVIALADGGERLPQKSTFYYPKLGTGLVFGPLAP' A
#
# COMPACT_ATOMS: atom_id res chain seq x y z
N VAL A 1 3.52 12.86 6.59
CA VAL A 1 4.02 14.03 5.82
C VAL A 1 4.23 15.23 6.72
N VAL A 2 3.21 15.67 7.49
CA VAL A 2 3.31 16.86 8.35
C VAL A 2 4.50 16.82 9.33
N GLU A 3 4.79 15.66 9.93
CA GLU A 3 5.95 15.52 10.84
C GLU A 3 7.32 15.59 10.12
N ALA A 4 7.42 15.09 8.89
CA ALA A 4 8.70 15.05 8.14
C ALA A 4 9.19 16.45 7.74
N LEU A 5 8.28 17.42 7.61
CA LEU A 5 8.61 18.80 7.24
C LEU A 5 9.26 19.58 8.39
N LYS A 6 9.02 19.19 9.66
CA LYS A 6 9.56 19.88 10.84
C LYS A 6 11.07 19.73 11.00
N GLY A 7 11.67 18.71 10.39
CA GLY A 7 13.12 18.45 10.40
C GLY A 7 13.90 19.01 9.20
N GLY A 8 13.28 19.84 8.36
CA GLY A 8 13.93 20.39 7.15
C GLY A 8 13.97 19.44 5.94
N GLY A 9 13.20 18.35 5.95
CA GLY A 9 13.09 17.41 4.84
C GLY A 9 12.16 17.90 3.72
N THR A 10 12.30 17.33 2.51
CA THR A 10 11.39 17.53 1.37
C THR A 10 10.59 16.26 1.11
N GLY A 11 9.33 16.39 0.71
CA GLY A 11 8.47 15.26 0.36
C GLY A 11 7.53 15.58 -0.80
N PHE A 12 7.09 14.54 -1.49
CA PHE A 12 6.14 14.62 -2.60
C PHE A 12 4.79 14.06 -2.15
N LEU A 13 3.72 14.76 -2.52
CA LEU A 13 2.36 14.26 -2.40
C LEU A 13 1.94 13.69 -3.75
N LEU A 14 1.50 12.44 -3.73
CA LEU A 14 1.01 11.73 -4.91
C LEU A 14 -0.48 11.43 -4.73
N GLN A 15 -1.18 11.29 -5.85
CA GLN A 15 -2.54 10.80 -5.85
C GLN A 15 -2.57 9.33 -5.40
N HIS A 16 -3.64 8.95 -4.70
CA HIS A 16 -3.87 7.57 -4.32
C HIS A 16 -4.22 6.73 -5.57
N VAL A 17 -3.66 5.53 -5.68
CA VAL A 17 -4.03 4.53 -6.69
C VAL A 17 -5.21 3.71 -6.17
N PRO A 18 -6.40 3.77 -6.80
CA PRO A 18 -7.57 2.99 -6.37
C PRO A 18 -7.30 1.48 -6.41
N ALA A 19 -7.92 0.73 -5.50
CA ALA A 19 -7.75 -0.72 -5.43
C ALA A 19 -8.12 -1.44 -6.75
N SER A 20 -9.13 -0.95 -7.48
CA SER A 20 -9.52 -1.49 -8.79
C SER A 20 -8.41 -1.39 -9.83
N GLU A 21 -7.63 -0.31 -9.80
CA GLU A 21 -6.51 -0.10 -10.72
C GLU A 21 -5.32 -0.98 -10.35
N VAL A 22 -5.05 -1.15 -9.05
CA VAL A 22 -4.05 -2.11 -8.57
C VAL A 22 -4.36 -3.52 -9.07
N ILE A 23 -5.64 -3.94 -9.00
CA ILE A 23 -6.09 -5.25 -9.50
C ILE A 23 -5.89 -5.35 -11.01
N ALA A 24 -6.36 -4.36 -11.77
CA ALA A 24 -6.25 -4.38 -13.23
C ALA A 24 -4.79 -4.47 -13.72
N LEU A 25 -3.87 -3.73 -13.09
CA LEU A 25 -2.44 -3.80 -13.40
C LEU A 25 -1.84 -5.17 -13.06
N ALA A 26 -2.23 -5.75 -11.92
CA ALA A 26 -1.78 -7.09 -11.52
C ALA A 26 -2.29 -8.17 -12.47
N ASP A 27 -3.55 -8.09 -12.90
CA ASP A 27 -4.15 -8.99 -13.90
C ASP A 27 -3.43 -8.89 -15.26
N GLY A 28 -2.92 -7.70 -15.59
CA GLY A 28 -2.05 -7.47 -16.75
C GLY A 28 -0.60 -7.95 -16.60
N GLY A 29 -0.21 -8.45 -15.42
CA GLY A 29 1.17 -8.89 -15.13
C GLY A 29 2.15 -7.74 -14.84
N GLU A 30 1.65 -6.53 -14.66
CA GLU A 30 2.45 -5.35 -14.35
C GLU A 30 2.75 -5.22 -12.85
N ARG A 31 3.72 -4.38 -12.50
CA ARG A 31 4.07 -4.10 -11.11
C ARG A 31 4.09 -2.61 -10.85
N LEU A 32 3.51 -2.22 -9.72
CA LEU A 32 3.62 -0.87 -9.21
C LEU A 32 5.03 -0.61 -8.62
N PRO A 33 5.46 0.66 -8.56
CA PRO A 33 6.68 1.04 -7.86
C PRO A 33 6.64 0.62 -6.38
N GLN A 34 7.81 0.35 -5.82
CA GLN A 34 7.96 -0.01 -4.40
C GLN A 34 7.43 1.12 -3.49
N LYS A 35 6.66 0.74 -2.45
CA LYS A 35 6.08 1.66 -1.45
C LYS A 35 5.10 2.70 -2.03
N SER A 36 4.48 2.40 -3.16
CA SER A 36 3.47 3.25 -3.81
C SER A 36 2.07 3.15 -3.18
N THR A 37 1.81 2.13 -2.35
CA THR A 37 0.49 1.89 -1.74
C THR A 37 0.55 1.84 -0.22
N PHE A 38 -0.44 2.46 0.43
CA PHE A 38 -0.63 2.43 1.88
C PHE A 38 -2.11 2.18 2.21
N TYR A 39 -2.44 0.92 2.54
CA TYR A 39 -3.78 0.54 3.01
C TYR A 39 -3.95 0.82 4.51
N TYR A 40 -5.04 1.48 4.89
CA TYR A 40 -5.40 1.77 6.28
C TYR A 40 -6.93 1.60 6.49
N PRO A 41 -7.39 1.09 7.65
CA PRO A 41 -6.58 0.54 8.74
C PRO A 41 -5.86 -0.73 8.29
N LYS A 42 -4.68 -0.97 8.87
CA LYS A 42 -4.05 -2.29 8.73
C LYS A 42 -4.94 -3.29 9.42
N LEU A 43 -5.05 -4.48 8.85
CA LEU A 43 -5.76 -5.57 9.51
C LEU A 43 -5.16 -5.74 10.91
N GLY A 44 -6.02 -5.71 11.94
CA GLY A 44 -5.58 -5.87 13.33
C GLY A 44 -4.99 -7.27 13.59
N THR A 45 -5.38 -8.24 12.76
CA THR A 45 -4.82 -9.58 12.68
C THR A 45 -4.57 -9.89 11.20
N GLY A 46 -3.39 -10.37 10.83
CA GLY A 46 -2.98 -10.45 9.42
C GLY A 46 -2.10 -11.64 9.06
N LEU A 47 -1.86 -12.53 10.01
CA LEU A 47 -1.20 -13.80 9.75
C LEU A 47 -2.12 -14.93 10.21
N VAL A 48 -2.55 -15.75 9.25
CA VAL A 48 -3.05 -17.08 9.53
C VAL A 48 -1.85 -18.02 9.42
N PHE A 49 -1.28 -18.43 10.55
CA PHE A 49 -0.36 -19.57 10.59
C PHE A 49 -1.20 -20.84 10.70
N GLY A 50 -1.59 -21.41 9.56
CA GLY A 50 -2.37 -22.66 9.49
C GLY A 50 -3.24 -22.72 8.23
N PRO A 51 -3.55 -23.92 7.72
CA PRO A 51 -4.38 -24.05 6.53
C PRO A 51 -5.81 -23.51 6.78
N LEU A 52 -6.35 -22.80 5.80
CA LEU A 52 -7.75 -22.38 5.80
C LEU A 52 -8.60 -23.59 5.40
N ALA A 53 -9.06 -24.33 6.43
CA ALA A 53 -9.78 -25.62 6.41
C ALA A 53 -8.85 -26.87 6.36
N PRO A 54 -9.36 -28.06 6.81
CA PRO A 54 -8.55 -29.28 7.01
C PRO A 54 -7.83 -29.79 5.77
#